data_AF-A0A7C9RLE4-F1
#
_entry.id   AF-A0A7C9RLE4-F1
#
_cell.length_a   1.000
_cell.length_b   1.000
_cell.length_c   1.000
_cell.angle_alpha   90.00
_cell.angle_beta   90.00
_cell.angle_gamma   90.00
#
_symmetry.space_group_name_H-M   'P 1'
#
loop_
_entity.id
_entity.type
_entity.pdbx_description
1 polymer ?
#
loop_
_entity_poly.entity_id
_entity_poly.type
_entity_poly.pdbx_seq_one_letter_code
_entity_poly.pdbx_strand_id
1 'polypeptide(L)' 'LRIWQASTKTVVLVTHSIEEALLLADKVAVFAPRPGFVREVVDVPIARPRSAATRSDPVFIELAEKLRRYFGAGAYA' A
#
# COMPACT_ATOMS: atom_id res chain seq x y z
N LEU A 1 22.67 7.00 -13.65
CA LEU A 1 21.86 6.69 -12.44
C LEU A 1 22.01 7.69 -11.27
N ARG A 2 23.13 8.40 -11.13
CA ARG A 2 23.41 9.33 -10.00
C ARG A 2 22.50 10.58 -9.91
N ILE A 3 21.98 11.07 -11.04
CA ILE A 3 21.21 12.33 -11.11
C ILE A 3 19.75 12.16 -10.62
N TRP A 4 19.17 10.98 -10.80
CA TRP A 4 17.78 10.72 -10.40
C TRP A 4 17.63 10.37 -8.91
N GLN A 5 18.68 9.84 -8.28
CA GLN A 5 18.68 9.60 -6.83
C GLN A 5 18.76 10.89 -5.99
N ALA A 6 19.03 12.04 -6.62
CA ALA A 6 19.12 13.33 -5.95
C ALA A 6 17.76 14.03 -5.76
N SER A 7 16.69 13.55 -6.42
CA SER A 7 15.38 14.19 -6.35
C SER A 7 14.45 13.37 -5.46
N THR A 8 14.28 13.82 -4.22
CA THR A 8 13.29 13.30 -3.27
C THR A 8 11.90 13.79 -3.68
N LYS A 9 11.36 13.24 -4.79
CA LYS A 9 10.01 13.60 -5.23
C LYS A 9 8.98 12.87 -4.37
N THR A 10 7.99 13.60 -3.89
CA THR A 10 6.77 12.99 -3.35
C THR A 10 5.96 12.42 -4.52
N VAL A 11 5.66 11.13 -4.46
CA VAL A 11 4.86 10.42 -5.48
C VAL A 11 3.61 9.88 -4.82
N VAL A 12 2.46 10.11 -5.46
CA VAL A 12 1.18 9.50 -5.08
C VAL A 12 0.80 8.52 -6.18
N LEU A 13 0.65 7.26 -5.82
CA LEU A 13 0.15 6.19 -6.69
C LEU A 13 -1.28 5.84 -6.27
N VAL A 14 -2.20 5.80 -7.23
CA VAL A 14 -3.56 5.29 -7.03
C VAL A 14 -3.64 3.94 -7.73
N THR A 15 -3.89 2.88 -6.96
CA THR A 15 -4.04 1.51 -7.48
C THR A 15 -5.19 0.81 -6.78
N HIS A 16 -5.77 -0.17 -7.46
CA HIS A 16 -6.76 -1.10 -6.92
C HIS A 16 -6.10 -2.37 -6.35
N SER A 17 -4.78 -2.52 -6.49
CA SER A 17 -4.02 -3.68 -6.01
C SER A 17 -3.37 -3.38 -4.66
N ILE A 18 -3.76 -4.15 -3.64
CA ILE A 18 -3.14 -4.09 -2.30
C ILE A 18 -1.64 -4.43 -2.39
N GLU A 19 -1.27 -5.42 -3.20
CA GLU A 19 0.12 -5.84 -3.34
C GLU A 19 0.99 -4.76 -3.99
N GLU A 20 0.48 -4.07 -5.01
CA GLU A 20 1.19 -2.94 -5.62
C GLU A 20 1.38 -1.80 -4.62
N ALA A 21 0.35 -1.49 -3.83
CA ALA A 21 0.42 -0.46 -2.80
C ALA A 21 1.50 -0.77 -1.77
N LEU A 22 1.55 -2.00 -1.27
CA LEU A 22 2.55 -2.43 -0.28
C LEU A 22 3.98 -2.53 -0.84
N LEU A 23 4.14 -2.92 -2.10
CA LEU A 23 5.46 -2.98 -2.74
C LEU A 23 6.04 -1.59 -3.04
N LEU A 24 5.18 -0.62 -3.39
CA LEU A 24 5.63 0.65 -3.94
C LEU A 24 5.58 1.81 -2.95
N ALA A 25 4.70 1.79 -1.95
CA ALA A 25 4.45 2.93 -1.08
C ALA A 25 4.99 2.74 0.35
N ASP A 26 5.46 3.82 0.98
CA ASP A 26 5.84 3.81 2.40
C ASP A 26 4.62 4.00 3.32
N LYS A 27 3.54 4.58 2.77
CA LYS A 27 2.24 4.77 3.41
C LYS A 27 1.13 4.42 2.43
N VAL A 28 0.10 3.72 2.92
CA VAL A 28 -1.08 3.35 2.13
C VAL A 28 -2.31 4.02 2.73
N ALA A 29 -2.91 4.94 1.99
CA ALA A 29 -4.20 5.53 2.34
C ALA A 29 -5.33 4.67 1.74
N VAL A 30 -6.20 4.13 2.59
CA VAL A 30 -7.36 3.36 2.18
C VAL A 30 -8.56 4.28 2.09
N PHE A 31 -9.21 4.30 0.94
CA PHE A 31 -10.46 5.05 0.75
C PHE A 31 -11.65 4.15 1.07
N ALA A 32 -12.61 4.68 1.83
CA ALA A 32 -13.89 4.02 2.00
C ALA A 32 -14.66 4.02 0.67
N PRO A 33 -15.42 2.94 0.36
CA PRO A 33 -16.45 3.05 -0.65
C PRO A 33 -17.46 4.13 -0.24
N ARG A 34 -18.08 4.77 -1.23
CA ARG A 34 -19.08 5.86 -1.13
C ARG A 34 -19.67 6.06 0.29
N PRO A 35 -19.54 7.25 0.90
CA PRO A 35 -18.88 8.47 0.40
C PRO A 35 -17.33 8.37 0.44
N GLY A 36 -16.64 9.05 -0.47
CA GLY A 36 -15.19 8.93 -0.66
C GLY A 36 -14.37 9.71 0.38
N PHE A 37 -14.12 9.09 1.53
CA PHE A 37 -13.21 9.62 2.55
C PHE A 37 -12.05 8.65 2.80
N VAL A 38 -10.94 9.17 3.35
CA VAL A 38 -9.82 8.35 3.81
C VAL A 38 -10.26 7.61 5.07
N ARG A 39 -10.41 6.29 4.96
CA ARG A 39 -10.78 5.41 6.07
C ARG A 39 -9.62 5.25 7.05
N GLU A 40 -8.43 5.00 6.53
CA GLU A 40 -7.23 4.77 7.32
C GLU A 40 -5.97 5.08 6.51
N VAL A 41 -4.90 5.48 7.19
CA VAL A 41 -3.56 5.55 6.61
C VAL A 41 -2.68 4.54 7.34
N VAL A 42 -2.12 3.58 6.61
CA VAL A 42 -1.33 2.48 7.14
C VAL A 42 0.14 2.68 6.75
N ASP A 43 1.03 2.62 7.73
CA ASP A 43 2.48 2.61 7.48
C ASP A 43 2.93 1.24 6.96
N VAL A 44 3.90 1.24 6.04
CA VAL A 44 4.52 0.01 5.52
C VAL A 44 5.97 -0.06 6.04
N PRO A 45 6.20 -0.68 7.22
CA PRO A 45 7.51 -0.73 7.88
C PRO A 45 8.48 -1.74 7.22
N ILE A 46 8.41 -1.92 5.91
CA ILE A 46 9.29 -2.78 5.14
C ILE A 46 10.31 -1.90 4.42
N ALA A 47 11.59 -2.06 4.73
CA ALA A 47 12.63 -1.22 4.14
C ALA A 47 12.72 -1.42 2.61
N ARG A 48 13.15 -0.37 1.90
CA ARG A 48 13.51 -0.44 0.48
C ARG A 48 14.96 -0.94 0.34
N PRO A 49 15.32 -1.65 -0.74
CA PRO A 49 14.51 -1.98 -1.93
C PRO A 49 13.57 -3.17 -1.71
N ARG A 50 12.32 -3.06 -2.18
CA ARG A 50 11.34 -4.15 -2.17
C ARG A 50 11.31 -4.84 -3.53
N SER A 51 11.09 -6.15 -3.55
CA SER A 51 11.03 -6.97 -4.78
C SER A 51 9.90 -7.99 -4.69
N ALA A 52 9.75 -8.84 -5.72
CA ALA A 52 8.78 -9.93 -5.68
C ALA A 52 8.96 -10.86 -4.47
N ALA A 53 10.20 -11.05 -4.00
CA ALA A 53 10.50 -11.86 -2.81
C ALA A 53 9.92 -11.27 -1.51
N THR A 54 9.69 -9.95 -1.47
CA THR A 54 9.10 -9.26 -0.32
C THR A 54 7.67 -9.72 -0.04
N ARG A 55 6.97 -10.32 -1.00
CA ARG A 55 5.60 -10.84 -0.81
C ARG A 55 5.51 -11.98 0.20
N SER A 56 6.63 -12.68 0.42
CA SER A 56 6.73 -13.76 1.41
C SER A 56 7.12 -13.28 2.81
N ASP A 57 7.37 -11.97 2.98
CA ASP A 57 7.65 -11.39 4.29
C ASP A 57 6.40 -11.48 5.19
N PRO A 58 6.49 -12.01 6.42
CA PRO A 58 5.35 -12.10 7.33
C PRO A 58 4.64 -10.76 7.56
N VAL A 59 5.39 -9.65 7.65
CA VAL A 59 4.83 -8.31 7.81
C VAL A 59 4.05 -7.89 6.57
N PHE A 60 4.53 -8.24 5.38
CA PHE A 60 3.82 -7.97 4.14
C PHE A 60 2.49 -8.71 4.10
N ILE A 61 2.50 -10.00 4.46
CA ILE A 61 1.31 -10.86 4.50
C ILE A 61 0.29 -10.30 5.50
N GLU A 62 0.72 -9.95 6.72
CA GLU A 62 -0.15 -9.38 7.76
C GLU A 62 -0.80 -8.07 7.30
N LEU A 63 -0.02 -7.17 6.70
CA LEU A 63 -0.54 -5.91 6.17
C LEU A 63 -1.51 -6.13 5.01
N ALA A 64 -1.23 -7.08 4.12
CA ALA A 64 -2.12 -7.41 3.02
C ALA A 64 -3.47 -7.94 3.54
N GLU A 65 -3.45 -8.83 4.52
CA GLU A 65 -4.66 -9.33 5.18
C GLU A 65 -5.41 -8.22 5.93
N LYS A 66 -4.71 -7.34 6.64
CA LYS A 66 -5.29 -6.14 7.27
C LYS A 66 -6.01 -5.28 6.24
N LEU A 67 -5.37 -4.97 5.12
CA LEU A 67 -5.94 -4.12 4.07
C LEU A 67 -7.14 -4.79 3.37
N ARG A 68 -7.09 -6.10 3.12
CA ARG A 68 -8.21 -6.87 2.52
C ARG A 68 -9.48 -6.80 3.35
N ARG A 69 -9.37 -6.75 4.68
CA ARG A 69 -10.53 -6.64 5.59
C ARG A 69 -11.34 -5.37 5.38
N TYR A 70 -10.76 -4.29 4.85
CA TYR A 70 -11.53 -3.08 4.53
C TYR A 70 -12.49 -3.25 3.35
N PHE A 71 -12.26 -4.25 2.48
CA PHE A 71 -13.07 -4.51 1.30
C PHE A 71 -14.00 -5.72 1.45
N GLY A 72 -13.68 -6.67 2.33
CA GLY A 72 -14.41 -7.94 2.47
C GLY A 72 -15.75 -7.91 3.22
N ALA A 73 -16.12 -6.81 3.87
CA ALA A 73 -17.28 -6.76 4.78
C ALA A 73 -18.47 -5.89 4.29
N GLY A 74 -18.45 -5.35 3.07
CA GLY A 74 -19.55 -4.49 2.60
C GLY A 74 -19.50 -4.05 1.14
N ALA A 75 -18.75 -4.73 0.27
CA ALA A 75 -18.61 -4.32 -1.13
C ALA A 75 -19.65 -4.95 -2.09
N TYR A 76 -20.51 -5.85 -1.61
CA TYR A 76 -21.52 -6.56 -2.42
C TYR A 76 -22.80 -6.89 -1.63
N ALA A 77 -23.32 -5.96 -0.84
CA ALA A 77 -24.68 -6.05 -0.28
C ALA A 77 -25.51 -4.87 -0.80
#